data_AF-A0A8E0QU75-F1
#
_entry.id   AF-A0A8E0QU75-F1
#
_cell.length_a   1.000
_cell.length_b   1.000
_cell.length_c   1.000
_cell.angle_alpha   90.00
_cell.angle_beta   90.00
_cell.angle_gamma   90.00
#
_symmetry.space_group_name_H-M   'P 1'
#
loop_
_entity.id
_entity.type
_entity.pdbx_description
1 polymer ?
#
loop_
_entity_poly.entity_id
_entity_poly.type
_entity_poly.pdbx_seq_one_letter_code
_entity_poly.pdbx_strand_id
1 'polypeptide(L)'
;MALNISMPPFPGPQLLLGSLPLLVLSESRSRSHAGTILFKMLSSVTFLIGPLLTNTTEWSPYRLSITIGLVFSLAGDFCLLPSRSEFYNSPSSEQRKPISTFFQLGVVAFALAHIAYIAAFLRDTKVVSLGTLTTTFMATMLVARWLGVIYPPEQSSARSNLLNLTIAPDMKPLVLVYAVIISSMFAVALATNPVTPTTTWLSQRGLGAGMFVVSDVFVAKDAFGRSSGPGKPGWLRIAVGYGLYFWGQMVIAGTVETT
;
A
#
# COMPACT_ATOMS: atom_id res chain seq x y z
N MET A 1 26.34 7.00 4.63
CA MET A 1 26.00 5.57 4.45
C MET A 1 24.88 5.48 3.42
N ALA A 2 25.12 4.88 2.27
CA ALA A 2 24.09 4.70 1.25
C ALA A 2 23.10 3.60 1.67
N LEU A 3 21.81 3.84 1.49
CA LEU A 3 20.77 2.80 1.59
C LEU A 3 20.99 1.81 0.43
N ASN A 4 21.50 0.62 0.73
CA ASN A 4 21.69 -0.40 -0.29
C ASN A 4 20.37 -1.17 -0.47
N ILE A 5 19.49 -0.63 -1.30
CA ILE A 5 18.18 -1.24 -1.63
C ILE A 5 18.38 -2.19 -2.80
N SER A 6 18.09 -3.48 -2.60
CA SER A 6 18.03 -4.44 -3.70
C SER A 6 16.75 -4.22 -4.49
N MET A 7 16.87 -4.07 -5.81
CA MET A 7 15.72 -3.95 -6.70
C MET A 7 15.54 -5.24 -7.49
N PRO A 8 14.29 -5.61 -7.84
CA PRO A 8 14.02 -6.70 -8.77
C PRO A 8 14.83 -6.61 -10.08
N PRO A 9 15.18 -7.76 -10.69
CA PRO A 9 15.89 -7.78 -11.96
C PRO A 9 15.12 -7.07 -13.07
N PHE A 10 15.86 -6.72 -14.13
CA PHE A 10 15.26 -6.28 -15.39
C PHE A 10 14.23 -7.31 -15.87
N PRO A 11 13.05 -6.90 -16.39
CA PRO A 11 12.64 -5.53 -16.72
C PRO A 11 11.78 -4.79 -15.69
N GLY A 12 11.61 -5.31 -14.46
CA GLY A 12 10.59 -4.82 -13.51
C GLY A 12 10.66 -3.31 -13.20
N PRO A 13 11.76 -2.79 -12.62
CA PRO A 13 11.88 -1.38 -12.28
C PRO A 13 11.81 -0.45 -13.49
N GLN A 14 12.35 -0.86 -14.64
CA GLN A 14 12.34 -0.07 -15.88
C GLN A 14 10.93 0.08 -16.44
N LEU A 15 10.14 -1.00 -16.42
CA LEU A 15 8.75 -0.95 -16.81
C LEU A 15 7.95 -0.04 -15.87
N LEU A 16 8.21 -0.11 -14.56
CA LEU A 16 7.51 0.74 -13.59
C LEU A 16 7.86 2.23 -13.79
N LEU A 17 9.12 2.55 -14.07
CA LEU A 17 9.56 3.92 -14.39
C LEU A 17 8.84 4.51 -15.60
N GLY A 18 8.44 3.68 -16.56
CA GLY A 18 7.63 4.11 -17.71
C GLY A 18 6.13 4.12 -17.42
N SER A 19 5.59 3.04 -16.85
CA SER A 19 4.14 2.85 -16.68
C SER A 19 3.55 3.77 -15.60
N LEU A 20 4.28 4.07 -14.53
CA LEU A 20 3.79 4.89 -13.43
C LEU A 20 3.57 6.36 -13.85
N PRO A 21 4.54 7.07 -14.49
CA PRO A 21 4.27 8.42 -14.99
C PRO A 21 3.12 8.45 -16.01
N LEU A 22 3.00 7.42 -16.85
CA LEU A 22 1.91 7.30 -17.82
C LEU A 22 0.55 7.10 -17.12
N LEU A 23 0.49 6.30 -16.05
CA LEU A 23 -0.69 6.16 -15.20
C LEU A 23 -1.10 7.52 -14.64
N VAL A 24 -0.15 8.20 -14.00
CA VAL A 24 -0.41 9.49 -13.34
C VAL A 24 -0.85 10.53 -14.38
N LEU A 25 -0.22 10.58 -15.56
CA LEU A 25 -0.60 11.47 -16.65
C LEU A 25 -1.99 11.14 -17.21
N SER A 26 -2.29 9.84 -17.36
CA SER A 26 -3.57 9.34 -17.87
C SER A 26 -4.74 9.75 -16.96
N GLU A 27 -4.55 9.64 -15.65
CA GLU A 27 -5.57 9.96 -14.66
C GLU A 27 -5.72 11.48 -14.44
N SER A 28 -4.60 12.20 -14.31
CA SER A 28 -4.61 13.63 -13.96
C SER A 28 -4.89 14.55 -15.15
N ARG A 29 -4.27 14.30 -16.32
CA ARG A 29 -4.28 15.23 -17.46
C ARG A 29 -5.18 14.74 -18.58
N SER A 30 -4.98 13.49 -19.03
CA SER A 30 -5.72 12.96 -20.19
C SER A 30 -7.14 12.51 -19.84
N ARG A 31 -7.44 12.24 -18.56
CA ARG A 31 -8.72 11.70 -18.08
C ARG A 31 -9.17 10.52 -18.96
N SER A 32 -8.23 9.63 -19.27
CA SER A 32 -8.50 8.43 -20.06
C SER A 32 -8.76 7.26 -19.12
N HIS A 33 -10.01 6.81 -19.06
CA HIS A 33 -10.40 5.64 -18.26
C HIS A 33 -9.63 4.39 -18.69
N ALA A 34 -9.55 4.14 -20.00
CA ALA A 34 -8.82 3.01 -20.56
C ALA A 34 -7.32 3.08 -20.28
N GLY A 35 -6.71 4.28 -20.39
CA GLY A 35 -5.30 4.46 -20.08
C GLY A 35 -5.00 4.26 -18.59
N THR A 36 -5.88 4.74 -17.71
CA THR A 36 -5.74 4.56 -16.26
C THR A 36 -5.79 3.07 -15.90
N ILE A 37 -6.76 2.31 -16.45
CA ILE A 37 -6.82 0.86 -16.26
C ILE A 37 -5.55 0.18 -16.77
N LEU A 38 -5.16 0.47 -18.01
CA LEU A 38 -4.02 -0.18 -18.65
C LEU A 38 -2.73 0.06 -17.87
N PHE A 39 -2.40 1.32 -17.57
CA PHE A 39 -1.15 1.66 -16.91
C PHE A 39 -1.14 1.25 -15.44
N LYS A 40 -2.29 1.20 -14.76
CA LYS A 40 -2.39 0.67 -13.40
C LYS A 40 -2.11 -0.83 -13.39
N MET A 41 -2.76 -1.59 -14.26
CA MET A 41 -2.52 -3.04 -14.36
C MET A 41 -1.09 -3.34 -14.82
N LEU A 42 -0.56 -2.58 -15.77
CA LEU A 42 0.83 -2.72 -16.22
C LEU A 42 1.81 -2.45 -15.07
N SER A 43 1.64 -1.34 -14.34
CA SER A 43 2.45 -1.02 -13.16
C SER A 43 2.35 -2.11 -12.09
N SER A 44 1.17 -2.70 -11.92
CA SER A 44 0.95 -3.79 -10.96
C SER A 44 1.69 -5.06 -11.35
N VAL A 45 1.65 -5.46 -12.62
CA VAL A 45 2.38 -6.65 -13.08
C VAL A 45 3.89 -6.50 -12.89
N THR A 46 4.44 -5.28 -12.93
CA THR A 46 5.89 -5.07 -12.79
C THR A 46 6.48 -5.59 -11.48
N PHE A 47 5.74 -5.52 -10.37
CA PHE A 47 6.26 -5.98 -9.08
C PHE A 47 6.29 -7.52 -8.96
N LEU A 48 5.54 -8.25 -9.82
CA LEU A 48 5.58 -9.71 -9.88
C LEU A 48 6.79 -10.23 -10.67
N ILE A 49 7.33 -9.41 -11.57
CA ILE A 49 8.44 -9.79 -12.44
C ILE A 49 9.65 -10.23 -11.62
N GLY A 50 9.96 -9.53 -10.53
CA GLY A 50 11.08 -9.84 -9.66
C GLY A 50 11.09 -11.29 -9.18
N PRO A 51 10.18 -11.65 -8.26
CA PRO A 51 10.14 -13.00 -7.72
C PRO A 51 9.83 -14.09 -8.74
N LEU A 52 9.30 -13.78 -9.93
CA LEU A 52 9.10 -14.76 -11.00
C LEU A 52 10.36 -15.00 -11.84
N LEU A 53 11.19 -13.97 -12.04
CA LEU A 53 12.41 -14.03 -12.84
C LEU A 53 13.70 -14.17 -12.02
N THR A 54 13.62 -14.25 -10.68
CA THR A 54 14.77 -14.56 -9.84
C THR A 54 15.44 -15.86 -10.32
N ASN A 55 16.76 -15.80 -10.52
CA ASN A 55 17.57 -16.85 -11.17
C ASN A 55 17.69 -18.15 -10.35
N THR A 56 17.23 -18.17 -9.11
CA THR A 56 17.23 -19.37 -8.27
C THR A 56 16.06 -20.28 -8.65
N THR A 57 16.33 -21.53 -8.97
CA THR A 57 15.30 -22.53 -9.31
C THR A 57 14.51 -22.99 -8.10
N GLU A 58 15.06 -22.85 -6.89
CA GLU A 58 14.39 -23.22 -5.65
C GLU A 58 13.45 -22.10 -5.15
N TRP A 59 12.23 -22.51 -4.78
CA TRP A 59 11.24 -21.62 -4.18
C TRP A 59 11.34 -21.68 -2.67
N SER A 60 12.03 -20.71 -2.08
CA SER A 60 12.07 -20.57 -0.62
C SER A 60 10.66 -20.24 -0.06
N PRO A 61 10.32 -20.66 1.17
CA PRO A 61 9.07 -20.28 1.81
C PRO A 61 8.88 -18.76 1.94
N TYR A 62 9.98 -18.01 1.99
CA TYR A 62 10.00 -16.54 1.96
C TYR A 62 9.53 -16.01 0.61
N ARG A 63 10.21 -16.42 -0.48
CA ARG A 63 9.85 -16.06 -1.86
C ARG A 63 8.39 -16.36 -2.15
N LEU A 64 7.93 -17.55 -1.78
CA LEU A 64 6.52 -17.94 -1.97
C LEU A 64 5.55 -16.98 -1.26
N SER A 65 5.85 -16.60 -0.02
CA SER A 65 4.98 -15.72 0.78
C SER A 65 4.95 -14.29 0.20
N ILE A 66 6.11 -13.76 -0.22
CA ILE A 66 6.19 -12.47 -0.90
C ILE A 66 5.41 -12.51 -2.23
N THR A 67 5.60 -13.54 -3.05
CA THR A 67 4.87 -13.69 -4.33
C THR A 67 3.37 -13.76 -4.11
N ILE A 68 2.90 -14.54 -3.13
CA ILE A 68 1.47 -14.61 -2.77
C ILE A 68 0.95 -13.21 -2.41
N GLY A 69 1.70 -12.45 -1.61
CA GLY A 69 1.31 -11.08 -1.25
C GLY A 69 1.22 -10.14 -2.45
N LEU A 70 2.17 -10.25 -3.39
CA LEU A 70 2.16 -9.46 -4.62
C LEU A 70 0.99 -9.85 -5.54
N VAL A 71 0.64 -11.15 -5.63
CA VAL A 71 -0.54 -11.60 -6.39
C VAL A 71 -1.82 -11.05 -5.77
N PHE A 72 -1.95 -11.08 -4.44
CA PHE A 72 -3.09 -10.45 -3.76
C PHE A 72 -3.14 -8.94 -3.97
N SER A 73 -1.98 -8.27 -4.03
CA SER A 73 -1.90 -6.84 -4.35
C SER A 73 -2.39 -6.54 -5.76
N LEU A 74 -1.99 -7.35 -6.75
CA LEU A 74 -2.51 -7.25 -8.12
C LEU A 74 -4.03 -7.48 -8.17
N ALA A 75 -4.54 -8.46 -7.43
CA ALA A 75 -5.97 -8.71 -7.33
C ALA A 75 -6.70 -7.52 -6.67
N GLY A 76 -6.10 -6.90 -5.65
CA GLY A 76 -6.58 -5.67 -5.03
C GLY A 76 -6.64 -4.51 -6.01
N ASP A 77 -5.58 -4.29 -6.78
CA ASP A 77 -5.51 -3.26 -7.82
C ASP A 77 -6.60 -3.42 -8.88
N PHE A 78 -6.87 -4.66 -9.29
CA PHE A 78 -7.95 -5.00 -10.20
C PHE A 78 -9.32 -4.68 -9.62
N CYS A 79 -9.56 -5.03 -8.35
CA CYS A 79 -10.83 -4.77 -7.67
C CYS A 79 -11.07 -3.28 -7.38
N LEU A 80 -10.00 -2.49 -7.22
CA LEU A 80 -10.06 -1.04 -7.05
C LEU A 80 -10.07 -0.26 -8.38
N LEU A 81 -10.24 -0.92 -9.53
CA LEU A 81 -10.39 -0.19 -10.78
C LEU A 81 -11.73 0.58 -10.79
N PRO A 82 -11.71 1.89 -11.07
CA PRO A 82 -12.93 2.68 -11.10
C PRO A 82 -13.80 2.23 -12.29
N SER A 83 -15.11 2.16 -12.08
CA SER A 83 -16.06 1.99 -13.18
C SER A 83 -16.06 3.22 -14.10
N ARG A 84 -16.49 3.08 -15.37
CA ARG A 84 -16.55 4.23 -16.31
C ARG A 84 -17.40 5.38 -15.76
N SER A 85 -18.55 5.05 -15.18
CA SER A 85 -19.46 6.03 -14.60
C SER A 85 -18.83 6.73 -13.39
N GLU A 86 -18.08 6.02 -12.56
CA GLU A 86 -17.37 6.58 -11.42
C GLU A 86 -16.18 7.46 -11.81
N PHE A 87 -15.48 7.11 -12.88
CA PHE A 87 -14.33 7.85 -13.37
C PHE A 87 -14.71 9.22 -13.96
N TYR A 88 -15.79 9.28 -14.74
CA TYR A 88 -16.23 10.51 -15.40
C TYR A 88 -17.17 11.35 -14.53
N ASN A 89 -18.06 10.70 -13.76
CA ASN A 89 -19.01 11.41 -12.90
C ASN A 89 -18.41 11.61 -11.51
N SER A 90 -17.77 12.76 -11.30
CA SER A 90 -17.57 13.27 -9.94
C SER A 90 -18.95 13.47 -9.31
N PRO A 91 -19.26 12.85 -8.17
CA PRO A 91 -20.54 13.07 -7.51
C PRO A 91 -20.66 14.56 -7.17
N SER A 92 -21.81 15.15 -7.51
CA SER A 92 -22.26 16.37 -6.87
C SER A 92 -22.24 16.13 -5.36
N SER A 93 -21.76 17.11 -4.61
CA SER A 93 -21.29 17.05 -3.22
C SER A 93 -22.28 16.53 -2.15
N GLU A 94 -23.47 16.09 -2.52
CA GLU A 94 -24.54 15.71 -1.58
C GLU A 94 -24.87 14.20 -1.55
N GLN A 95 -24.52 13.43 -2.57
CA GLN A 95 -24.80 11.98 -2.57
C GLN A 95 -23.59 11.18 -2.11
N ARG A 96 -23.60 10.81 -0.82
CA ARG A 96 -22.74 9.76 -0.26
C ARG A 96 -22.94 8.48 -1.07
N LYS A 97 -21.99 8.13 -1.93
CA LYS A 97 -22.05 6.85 -2.66
C LYS A 97 -21.94 5.70 -1.64
N PRO A 98 -22.80 4.67 -1.72
CA PRO A 98 -22.56 3.43 -1.00
C PRO A 98 -21.24 2.83 -1.51
N ILE A 99 -20.42 2.34 -0.58
CA ILE A 99 -19.15 1.73 -0.94
C ILE A 99 -19.43 0.43 -1.70
N SER A 100 -18.84 0.30 -2.89
CA SER A 100 -19.03 -0.87 -3.74
C SER A 100 -18.44 -2.12 -3.10
N THR A 101 -19.09 -3.28 -3.27
CA THR A 101 -18.56 -4.58 -2.85
C THR A 101 -17.19 -4.87 -3.47
N PHE A 102 -16.94 -4.40 -4.69
CA PHE A 102 -15.63 -4.52 -5.34
C PHE A 102 -14.54 -3.73 -4.61
N PHE A 103 -14.88 -2.54 -4.09
CA PHE A 103 -13.94 -1.76 -3.28
C PHE A 103 -13.59 -2.51 -2.00
N GLN A 104 -14.59 -3.07 -1.30
CA GLN A 104 -14.37 -3.88 -0.10
C GLN A 104 -13.51 -5.11 -0.39
N LEU A 105 -13.78 -5.80 -1.50
CA LEU A 105 -12.98 -6.95 -1.95
C LEU A 105 -11.53 -6.54 -2.24
N GLY A 106 -11.32 -5.36 -2.83
CA GLY A 106 -9.99 -4.78 -3.03
C GLY A 106 -9.26 -4.54 -1.70
N VAL A 107 -9.92 -3.92 -0.72
CA VAL A 107 -9.36 -3.71 0.63
C VAL A 107 -9.02 -5.04 1.31
N VAL A 108 -9.86 -6.06 1.17
CA VAL A 108 -9.60 -7.41 1.72
C VAL A 108 -8.41 -8.06 1.00
N ALA A 109 -8.32 -7.96 -0.32
CA ALA A 109 -7.19 -8.49 -1.08
C ALA A 109 -5.88 -7.81 -0.64
N PHE A 110 -5.88 -6.49 -0.46
CA PHE A 110 -4.72 -5.79 0.13
C PHE A 110 -4.44 -6.27 1.54
N ALA A 111 -5.44 -6.46 2.40
CA ALA A 111 -5.22 -6.99 3.75
C ALA A 111 -4.51 -8.37 3.72
N LEU A 112 -4.94 -9.27 2.83
CA LEU A 112 -4.31 -10.57 2.62
C LEU A 112 -2.87 -10.44 2.10
N ALA A 113 -2.60 -9.46 1.25
CA ALA A 113 -1.24 -9.18 0.80
C ALA A 113 -0.31 -8.83 1.97
N HIS A 114 -0.75 -7.93 2.85
CA HIS A 114 0.01 -7.52 4.03
C HIS A 114 0.19 -8.68 5.03
N ILE A 115 -0.81 -9.56 5.19
CA ILE A 115 -0.68 -10.79 6.00
C ILE A 115 0.39 -11.71 5.41
N ALA A 116 0.44 -11.87 4.09
CA ALA A 116 1.46 -12.67 3.43
C ALA A 116 2.87 -12.08 3.63
N TYR A 117 3.01 -10.75 3.61
CA TYR A 117 4.26 -10.07 3.93
C TYR A 117 4.68 -10.24 5.39
N ILE A 118 3.74 -10.14 6.34
CA ILE A 118 3.99 -10.45 7.76
C ILE A 118 4.54 -11.87 7.90
N ALA A 119 3.86 -12.85 7.29
CA ALA A 119 4.28 -14.25 7.33
C ALA A 119 5.68 -14.44 6.71
N ALA A 120 5.99 -13.74 5.61
CA ALA A 120 7.32 -13.77 5.00
C ALA A 120 8.38 -13.27 5.98
N PHE A 121 8.18 -12.09 6.59
CA PHE A 121 9.16 -11.48 7.50
C PHE A 121 9.39 -12.31 8.76
N LEU A 122 8.35 -12.96 9.29
CA LEU A 122 8.46 -13.86 10.43
C LEU A 122 9.15 -15.19 10.09
N ARG A 123 9.04 -15.65 8.84
CA ARG A 123 9.73 -16.88 8.38
C ARG A 123 11.21 -16.66 8.14
N ASP A 124 11.60 -15.50 7.63
CA ASP A 124 13.00 -15.12 7.44
C ASP A 124 13.48 -14.19 8.55
N THR A 125 13.53 -14.71 9.78
CA THR A 125 14.14 -13.97 10.89
C THR A 125 14.86 -14.87 11.89
N LYS A 126 15.98 -14.38 12.42
CA LYS A 126 16.73 -15.05 13.51
C LYS A 126 16.25 -14.63 14.90
N VAL A 127 15.86 -13.37 15.05
CA VAL A 127 15.53 -12.75 16.34
C VAL A 127 14.41 -11.73 16.13
N VAL A 128 13.41 -11.77 17.01
CA VAL A 128 12.32 -10.79 17.07
C VAL A 128 12.52 -9.90 18.28
N SER A 129 12.67 -8.60 18.07
CA SER A 129 12.68 -7.60 19.14
C SER A 129 11.25 -7.31 19.59
N LEU A 130 10.79 -7.96 20.66
CA LEU A 130 9.45 -7.77 21.20
C LEU A 130 9.18 -6.30 21.59
N GLY A 131 10.19 -5.64 22.17
CA GLY A 131 10.11 -4.22 22.52
C GLY A 131 9.85 -3.34 21.29
N THR A 132 10.61 -3.52 20.22
CA THR A 132 10.40 -2.79 18.95
C THR A 132 9.04 -3.13 18.33
N LEU A 133 8.63 -4.40 18.39
CA LEU A 133 7.33 -4.84 17.85
C LEU A 133 6.17 -4.12 18.55
N THR A 134 6.11 -4.21 19.88
CA THR A 134 5.01 -3.63 20.65
C THR A 134 5.02 -2.11 20.59
N THR A 135 6.20 -1.47 20.72
CA THR A 135 6.29 0.00 20.67
C THR A 135 5.91 0.55 19.31
N THR A 136 6.42 -0.03 18.21
CA THR A 136 6.07 0.40 16.85
C THR A 136 4.59 0.16 16.57
N PHE A 137 4.03 -1.01 16.92
CA PHE A 137 2.61 -1.30 16.73
C PHE A 137 1.71 -0.31 17.47
N MET A 138 2.02 -0.03 18.75
CA MET A 138 1.25 0.94 19.53
C MET A 138 1.39 2.35 18.97
N ALA A 139 2.59 2.75 18.57
CA ALA A 139 2.84 4.06 17.96
C ALA A 139 2.06 4.24 16.65
N THR A 140 2.07 3.24 15.75
CA THR A 140 1.32 3.33 14.49
C THR A 140 -0.18 3.33 14.70
N MET A 141 -0.70 2.54 15.64
CA MET A 141 -2.12 2.55 15.99
C MET A 141 -2.57 3.90 16.59
N LEU A 142 -1.73 4.51 17.44
CA LEU A 142 -1.99 5.85 17.98
C LEU A 142 -1.98 6.92 16.89
N VAL A 143 -1.02 6.85 15.96
CA VAL A 143 -0.96 7.75 14.80
C VAL A 143 -2.20 7.56 13.91
N ALA A 144 -2.59 6.32 13.61
CA ALA A 144 -3.79 6.02 12.82
C ALA A 144 -5.07 6.59 13.47
N ARG A 145 -5.19 6.48 14.80
CA ARG A 145 -6.28 7.09 15.56
C ARG A 145 -6.22 8.63 15.51
N TRP A 146 -5.05 9.23 15.70
CA TRP A 146 -4.86 10.68 15.63
C TRP A 146 -5.22 11.25 14.25
N LEU A 147 -4.82 10.56 13.19
CA LEU A 147 -5.16 10.91 11.81
C LEU A 147 -6.66 10.78 11.49
N GLY A 148 -7.41 10.02 12.30
CA GLY A 148 -8.85 9.78 12.10
C GLY A 148 -9.18 8.52 11.30
N VAL A 149 -8.19 7.65 11.04
CA VAL A 149 -8.40 6.37 10.33
C VAL A 149 -9.19 5.40 11.21
N ILE A 150 -8.93 5.41 12.51
CA ILE A 150 -9.59 4.55 13.49
C ILE A 150 -10.64 5.36 14.27
N TYR A 151 -11.92 5.02 14.08
CA TYR A 151 -13.07 5.65 14.72
C TYR A 151 -13.01 7.19 14.75
N PRO A 152 -13.05 7.85 13.57
CA PRO A 152 -12.99 9.31 13.52
C PRO A 152 -14.14 9.93 14.32
N PRO A 153 -13.88 10.86 15.26
CA PRO A 153 -14.92 11.71 15.83
C PRO A 153 -15.60 12.57 14.75
N GLU A 154 -16.85 12.95 15.00
CA GLU A 154 -17.70 13.68 14.03
C GLU A 154 -17.15 15.07 13.64
N GLN A 155 -16.31 15.64 14.50
CA GLN A 155 -15.64 16.92 14.31
C GLN A 155 -14.14 16.69 14.14
N SER A 156 -13.56 17.36 13.13
CA SER A 156 -12.11 17.37 12.91
C SER A 156 -11.43 18.39 13.81
N SER A 157 -10.30 18.01 14.41
CA SER A 157 -9.45 18.90 15.19
C SER A 157 -7.96 18.58 14.98
N ALA A 158 -7.07 19.51 15.33
CA ALA A 158 -5.63 19.25 15.29
C ALA A 158 -5.18 18.12 16.24
N ARG A 159 -6.00 17.78 17.25
CA ARG A 159 -5.72 16.73 18.23
C ARG A 159 -6.42 15.40 17.92
N SER A 160 -7.36 15.37 16.98
CA SER A 160 -8.12 14.18 16.61
C SER A 160 -8.80 14.34 15.26
N ASN A 161 -8.77 13.30 14.43
CA ASN A 161 -9.33 13.37 13.07
C ASN A 161 -8.68 14.48 12.23
N LEU A 162 -7.34 14.52 12.24
CA LEU A 162 -6.54 15.51 11.51
C LEU A 162 -6.84 15.52 10.00
N LEU A 163 -7.11 14.34 9.42
CA LEU A 163 -7.40 14.20 7.99
C LEU A 163 -8.86 14.49 7.64
N ASN A 164 -9.70 14.84 8.63
CA ASN A 164 -11.13 15.12 8.46
C ASN A 164 -11.86 13.97 7.74
N LEU A 165 -11.62 12.74 8.20
CA LEU A 165 -12.23 11.53 7.66
C LEU A 165 -13.63 11.34 8.23
N THR A 166 -14.53 10.83 7.39
CA THR A 166 -15.88 10.41 7.77
C THR A 166 -16.14 9.02 7.23
N ILE A 167 -15.94 8.01 8.08
CA ILE A 167 -16.09 6.61 7.71
C ILE A 167 -17.52 6.17 8.04
N ALA A 168 -18.22 5.59 7.06
CA ALA A 168 -19.55 5.04 7.25
C ALA A 168 -19.55 3.91 8.30
N PRO A 169 -20.59 3.77 9.15
CA PRO A 169 -20.58 2.85 10.28
C PRO A 169 -20.27 1.38 9.93
N ASP A 170 -20.73 0.92 8.77
CA ASP A 170 -20.51 -0.40 8.19
C ASP A 170 -19.05 -0.67 7.81
N MET A 171 -18.30 0.38 7.47
CA MET A 171 -16.91 0.28 7.03
C MET A 171 -15.90 0.41 8.17
N LYS A 172 -16.31 0.90 9.34
CA LYS A 172 -15.43 1.08 10.50
C LYS A 172 -14.73 -0.21 10.93
N PRO A 173 -15.42 -1.38 11.02
CA PRO A 173 -14.75 -2.63 11.38
C PRO A 173 -13.72 -3.05 10.33
N LEU A 174 -14.04 -2.90 9.04
CA LEU A 174 -13.11 -3.26 7.95
C LEU A 174 -11.85 -2.38 7.99
N VAL A 175 -12.02 -1.07 8.10
CA VAL A 175 -10.89 -0.11 8.19
C VAL A 175 -10.07 -0.34 9.45
N LEU A 176 -10.70 -0.66 10.58
CA LEU A 176 -9.99 -1.01 11.83
C LEU A 176 -9.14 -2.27 11.66
N VAL A 177 -9.73 -3.35 11.14
CA VAL A 177 -9.00 -4.61 10.90
C VAL A 177 -7.84 -4.38 9.95
N TYR A 178 -8.07 -3.64 8.87
CA TYR A 178 -7.03 -3.27 7.94
C TYR A 178 -5.91 -2.45 8.61
N ALA A 179 -6.26 -1.44 9.41
CA ALA A 179 -5.30 -0.62 10.16
C ALA A 179 -4.44 -1.46 11.13
N VAL A 180 -5.04 -2.47 11.78
CA VAL A 180 -4.30 -3.42 12.62
C VAL A 180 -3.31 -4.24 11.79
N ILE A 181 -3.72 -4.72 10.61
CA ILE A 181 -2.87 -5.54 9.72
C ILE A 181 -1.68 -4.72 9.21
N ILE A 182 -1.89 -3.53 8.63
CA ILE A 182 -0.80 -2.69 8.12
C ILE A 182 0.14 -2.24 9.25
N SER A 183 -0.40 -1.90 10.43
CA SER A 183 0.40 -1.57 11.62
C SER A 183 1.25 -2.75 12.09
N SER A 184 0.69 -3.96 12.04
CA SER A 184 1.41 -5.20 12.36
C SER A 184 2.52 -5.48 11.35
N MET A 185 2.26 -5.30 10.05
CA MET A 185 3.29 -5.45 9.02
C MET A 185 4.46 -4.50 9.26
N PHE A 186 4.19 -3.23 9.50
CA PHE A 186 5.24 -2.25 9.77
C PHE A 186 6.02 -2.57 11.04
N ALA A 187 5.33 -2.95 12.12
CA ALA A 187 5.96 -3.36 13.36
C ALA A 187 6.85 -4.59 13.18
N VAL A 188 6.37 -5.63 12.50
CA VAL A 188 7.15 -6.84 12.20
C VAL A 188 8.35 -6.52 11.32
N ALA A 189 8.19 -5.67 10.30
CA ALA A 189 9.27 -5.28 9.39
C ALA A 189 10.44 -4.58 10.11
N LEU A 190 10.16 -3.84 11.19
CA LEU A 190 11.18 -3.16 12.01
C LEU A 190 11.68 -4.01 13.18
N ALA A 191 10.86 -4.95 13.67
CA ALA A 191 11.22 -5.80 14.81
C ALA A 191 11.98 -7.07 14.43
N THR A 192 11.97 -7.45 13.14
CA THR A 192 12.62 -8.66 12.63
C THR A 192 13.94 -8.30 11.93
N ASN A 193 14.97 -9.11 12.19
CA ASN A 193 16.22 -9.05 11.44
C ASN A 193 16.27 -10.18 10.40
N PRO A 194 16.56 -9.89 9.12
CA PRO A 194 16.70 -10.93 8.11
C PRO A 194 17.85 -11.88 8.45
N VAL A 195 17.75 -13.13 7.97
CA VAL A 195 18.76 -14.18 8.21
C VAL A 195 20.11 -13.76 7.60
N THR A 196 20.07 -13.13 6.42
CA THR A 196 21.21 -12.52 5.74
C THR A 196 21.31 -11.04 6.12
N PRO A 197 22.38 -10.58 6.81
CA PRO A 197 22.46 -9.21 7.31
C PRO A 197 22.60 -8.20 6.16
N THR A 198 21.64 -7.29 6.02
CA THR A 198 21.82 -6.05 5.24
C THR A 198 22.41 -4.98 6.16
N THR A 199 23.47 -4.28 5.73
CA THR A 199 24.29 -3.37 6.54
C THR A 199 23.62 -2.03 6.92
N THR A 200 22.29 -1.93 6.90
CA THR A 200 21.55 -0.69 7.16
C THR A 200 20.58 -0.80 8.34
N TRP A 201 20.56 0.25 9.18
CA TRP A 201 19.64 0.41 10.32
C TRP A 201 18.16 0.46 9.90
N LEU A 202 17.88 0.89 8.67
CA LEU A 202 16.58 0.74 8.03
C LEU A 202 16.65 -0.50 7.14
N SER A 203 16.01 -1.59 7.57
CA SER A 203 15.86 -2.77 6.74
C SER A 203 15.02 -2.40 5.51
N GLN A 204 15.34 -3.00 4.36
CA GLN A 204 14.54 -2.82 3.14
C GLN A 204 13.05 -3.14 3.38
N ARG A 205 12.77 -4.11 4.26
CA ARG A 205 11.43 -4.44 4.75
C ARG A 205 10.75 -3.25 5.41
N GLY A 206 11.44 -2.59 6.34
CA GLY A 206 10.93 -1.41 7.05
C GLY A 206 10.63 -0.24 6.10
N LEU A 207 11.49 -0.01 5.11
CA LEU A 207 11.25 1.00 4.08
C LEU A 207 9.99 0.69 3.27
N GLY A 208 9.88 -0.52 2.71
CA GLY A 208 8.72 -0.91 1.91
C GLY A 208 7.42 -0.87 2.73
N ALA A 209 7.43 -1.40 3.95
CA ALA A 209 6.28 -1.33 4.86
C ALA A 209 5.89 0.11 5.23
N GLY A 210 6.88 1.00 5.45
CA GLY A 210 6.63 2.42 5.70
C GLY A 210 5.97 3.11 4.50
N MET A 211 6.40 2.78 3.28
CA MET A 211 5.79 3.30 2.05
C MET A 211 4.31 2.89 1.93
N PHE A 212 3.95 1.66 2.30
CA PHE A 212 2.55 1.23 2.36
C PHE A 212 1.74 1.99 3.40
N VAL A 213 2.24 2.13 4.64
CA VAL A 213 1.54 2.89 5.70
C VAL A 213 1.20 4.30 5.20
N VAL A 214 2.16 4.98 4.56
CA VAL A 214 1.94 6.33 4.05
C VAL A 214 0.97 6.30 2.86
N SER A 215 1.13 5.38 1.91
CA SER A 215 0.23 5.27 0.76
C SER A 215 -1.23 5.00 1.19
N ASP A 216 -1.45 4.12 2.16
CA ASP A 216 -2.77 3.79 2.69
C ASP A 216 -3.43 4.99 3.38
N VAL A 217 -2.65 5.88 3.98
CA VAL A 217 -3.16 7.16 4.50
C VAL A 217 -3.67 8.06 3.35
N PHE A 218 -2.99 8.10 2.21
CA PHE A 218 -3.48 8.82 1.02
C PHE A 218 -4.78 8.20 0.47
N VAL A 219 -4.86 6.87 0.44
CA VAL A 219 -6.07 6.12 0.04
C VAL A 219 -7.22 6.40 1.00
N ALA A 220 -6.98 6.34 2.31
CA ALA A 220 -8.01 6.64 3.31
C ALA A 220 -8.51 8.08 3.20
N LYS A 221 -7.61 9.04 2.96
CA LYS A 221 -7.98 10.44 2.71
C LYS A 221 -8.80 10.61 1.43
N ASP A 222 -8.54 9.81 0.41
CA ASP A 222 -9.26 9.88 -0.87
C ASP A 222 -10.65 9.25 -0.78
N ALA A 223 -10.74 8.09 -0.14
CA ALA A 223 -11.99 7.34 0.03
C ALA A 223 -12.93 7.95 1.08
N PHE A 224 -12.39 8.49 2.17
CA PHE A 224 -13.19 8.89 3.35
C PHE A 224 -13.05 10.36 3.75
N GLY A 225 -12.19 11.14 3.10
CA GLY A 225 -12.01 12.56 3.44
C GLY A 225 -13.26 13.39 3.11
N ARG A 226 -13.68 14.28 4.01
CA ARG A 226 -14.66 15.32 3.67
C ARG A 226 -14.02 16.28 2.67
N SER A 227 -14.58 16.38 1.46
CA SER A 227 -14.07 17.30 0.44
C SER A 227 -14.27 18.74 0.89
N SER A 228 -13.18 19.50 1.10
CA SER A 228 -13.24 20.94 1.40
C SER A 228 -13.48 21.81 0.15
N GLY A 229 -14.15 21.28 -0.87
CA GLY A 229 -14.51 21.99 -2.10
C GLY A 229 -14.52 21.11 -3.35
N PRO A 230 -14.99 21.63 -4.51
CA PRO A 230 -15.00 20.95 -5.81
C PRO A 230 -13.60 20.91 -6.46
N GLY A 231 -12.56 20.63 -5.68
CA GLY A 231 -11.18 20.62 -6.14
C GLY A 231 -10.76 19.22 -6.58
N LYS A 232 -10.41 19.08 -7.87
CA LYS A 232 -9.79 17.86 -8.41
C LYS A 232 -8.54 17.49 -7.60
N PRO A 233 -8.27 16.21 -7.32
CA PRO A 233 -7.02 15.82 -6.66
C PRO A 233 -5.84 16.30 -7.51
N GLY A 234 -4.96 17.10 -6.90
CA GLY A 234 -3.79 17.64 -7.59
C GLY A 234 -2.89 16.50 -8.09
N TRP A 235 -2.31 16.65 -9.28
CA TRP A 235 -1.40 15.69 -9.90
C TRP A 235 -0.33 15.16 -8.92
N LEU A 236 0.20 16.04 -8.06
CA LEU A 236 1.17 15.69 -7.02
C LEU A 236 0.63 14.66 -6.02
N ARG A 237 -0.63 14.80 -5.59
CA ARG A 237 -1.26 13.85 -4.65
C ARG A 237 -1.39 12.46 -5.27
N ILE A 238 -1.80 12.40 -6.54
CA ILE A 238 -1.93 11.16 -7.32
C ILE A 238 -0.54 10.52 -7.50
N ALA A 239 0.45 11.32 -7.91
CA ALA A 239 1.81 10.88 -8.12
C ALA A 239 2.46 10.33 -6.84
N VAL A 240 2.27 11.00 -5.71
CA VAL A 240 2.81 10.55 -4.41
C VAL A 240 2.10 9.29 -3.93
N GLY A 241 0.76 9.22 -4.00
CA GLY A 241 0.00 8.05 -3.58
C GLY A 241 0.40 6.79 -4.35
N TYR A 242 0.33 6.84 -5.68
CA TYR A 242 0.74 5.73 -6.54
C TYR A 242 2.24 5.46 -6.46
N GLY A 243 3.06 6.51 -6.40
CA GLY A 243 4.52 6.37 -6.28
C GLY A 243 4.91 5.58 -5.04
N LEU A 244 4.36 5.95 -3.86
CA LEU A 244 4.61 5.23 -2.61
C LEU A 244 4.11 3.79 -2.67
N TYR A 245 2.92 3.57 -3.24
CA TYR A 245 2.35 2.23 -3.36
C TYR A 245 3.21 1.32 -4.25
N PHE A 246 3.40 1.68 -5.53
CA PHE A 246 4.07 0.81 -6.49
C PHE A 246 5.56 0.64 -6.20
N TRP A 247 6.25 1.70 -5.74
CA TRP A 247 7.63 1.54 -5.31
C TRP A 247 7.73 0.79 -3.99
N GLY A 248 6.75 0.90 -3.09
CA GLY A 248 6.68 0.06 -1.89
C GLY A 248 6.61 -1.43 -2.26
N GLN A 249 5.77 -1.80 -3.23
CA GLN A 249 5.70 -3.16 -3.78
C GLN A 249 7.04 -3.58 -4.40
N MET A 250 7.68 -2.71 -5.18
CA MET A 250 8.97 -2.99 -5.82
C MET A 250 10.08 -3.21 -4.79
N VAL A 251 10.11 -2.40 -3.73
CA VAL A 251 11.05 -2.52 -2.61
C VAL A 251 10.82 -3.83 -1.86
N ILE A 252 9.56 -4.24 -1.61
CA ILE A 252 9.27 -5.54 -0.99
C ILE A 252 9.65 -6.70 -1.91
N ALA A 253 9.32 -6.62 -3.21
CA ALA A 253 9.69 -7.64 -4.19
C ALA A 253 11.21 -7.84 -4.26
N GLY A 254 11.99 -6.75 -4.19
CA GLY A 254 13.46 -6.80 -4.19
C GLY A 254 14.06 -7.51 -2.97
N THR A 255 13.31 -7.72 -1.89
CA THR A 255 13.81 -8.49 -0.73
C THR A 255 14.02 -9.97 -1.04
N VAL A 256 13.36 -10.49 -2.10
CA VAL A 256 13.51 -11.88 -2.56
C VAL A 256 14.90 -12.13 -3.15
N GLU A 257 15.54 -11.11 -3.75
CA GLU A 257 16.89 -11.24 -4.32
C GLU A 257 17.98 -11.41 -3.25
N THR A 258 17.65 -11.15 -1.97
CA THR A 258 18.60 -11.22 -0.84
C THR A 258 18.48 -12.50 -0.01
N THR A 259 17.58 -13.39 -0.38
CA THR A 259 17.29 -14.67 0.31
C THR A 259 17.60 -15.85 -0.57
#